data_AF-A0A6M0CAV7-F1
#
_entry.id   AF-A0A6M0CAV7-F1
#
_cell.length_a   1.000
_cell.length_b   1.000
_cell.length_c   1.000
_cell.angle_alpha   90.00
_cell.angle_beta   90.00
_cell.angle_gamma   90.00
#
_symmetry.space_group_name_H-M   'P 1'
#
loop_
_entity.id
_entity.type
_entity.pdbx_description
1 polymer ?
#
loop_
_entity_poly.entity_id
_entity_poly.type
_entity_poly.pdbx_seq_one_letter_code
_entity_poly.pdbx_strand_id
1 'polypeptide(L)'
;MKFVTEYRDASTAQQYAQAIAQITTKPWTIMEICGGQTHSIVKFGIDELLPQEIELIHGPGCPVCVTPIELIDKAIALASLPGLIFCSFGDMLRVPGTQKDLLSTKANGGDIRIVYSPLDAVKIAAENPTKEVVFFAVGFETTTPATAMAVYQAKQQNLKNFSMLVSHVLVPPAIEALLSAPNTRVQGFLAAGHVCTVM
;
A
#
# COMPACT_ATOMS: atom_id res chain seq x y z
N MET A 1 0.11 -24.88 1.77
CA MET A 1 -0.44 -24.00 2.82
C MET A 1 -1.87 -24.42 3.09
N LYS A 2 -2.24 -24.56 4.37
CA LYS A 2 -3.65 -24.72 4.78
C LYS A 2 -4.48 -23.58 4.15
N PHE A 3 -5.71 -23.86 3.71
CA PHE A 3 -6.63 -22.89 3.09
C PHE A 3 -6.31 -22.41 1.66
N VAL A 4 -5.11 -22.66 1.11
CA VAL A 4 -4.81 -22.24 -0.27
C VAL A 4 -5.51 -23.12 -1.30
N THR A 5 -5.54 -24.44 -1.08
CA THR A 5 -6.23 -25.37 -1.99
C THR A 5 -7.74 -25.28 -1.85
N GLU A 6 -8.24 -25.14 -0.62
CA GLU A 6 -9.67 -25.10 -0.31
C GLU A 6 -10.35 -23.82 -0.83
N TYR A 7 -9.68 -22.66 -0.73
CA TYR A 7 -10.22 -21.39 -1.23
C TYR A 7 -9.84 -21.07 -2.68
N ARG A 8 -9.10 -21.94 -3.36
CA ARG A 8 -8.76 -21.81 -4.79
C ARG A 8 -9.27 -23.00 -5.59
N ASP A 9 -10.48 -23.42 -5.28
CA ASP A 9 -11.19 -24.48 -6.00
C ASP A 9 -12.14 -23.89 -7.04
N ALA A 10 -11.98 -24.31 -8.30
CA ALA A 10 -12.77 -23.79 -9.41
C ALA A 10 -14.25 -24.20 -9.32
N SER A 11 -14.53 -25.42 -8.83
CA SER A 11 -15.91 -25.90 -8.73
C SER A 11 -16.70 -25.10 -7.70
N THR A 12 -16.07 -24.80 -6.57
CA THR A 12 -16.61 -23.96 -5.50
C THR A 12 -16.82 -22.53 -5.99
N ALA A 13 -15.87 -21.96 -6.73
CA ALA A 13 -16.00 -20.63 -7.32
C ALA A 13 -17.21 -20.53 -8.27
N GLN A 14 -17.41 -21.55 -9.13
CA GLN A 14 -18.57 -21.61 -10.03
C GLN A 14 -19.90 -21.73 -9.27
N GLN A 15 -19.93 -22.53 -8.20
CA GLN A 15 -21.12 -22.62 -7.34
C GLN A 15 -21.48 -21.27 -6.71
N TYR A 16 -20.48 -20.53 -6.21
CA TYR A 16 -20.71 -19.18 -5.68
C TYR A 16 -21.16 -18.19 -6.74
N ALA A 17 -20.58 -18.22 -7.95
CA ALA A 17 -21.00 -17.35 -9.05
C ALA A 17 -22.47 -17.59 -9.42
N GLN A 18 -22.90 -18.85 -9.51
CA GLN A 18 -24.30 -19.21 -9.76
C GLN A 18 -25.21 -18.76 -8.62
N ALA A 19 -24.81 -18.94 -7.37
CA ALA A 19 -25.58 -18.48 -6.22
C ALA A 19 -25.72 -16.95 -6.22
N ILE A 20 -24.64 -16.21 -6.51
CA ILE A 20 -24.65 -14.75 -6.64
C ILE A 20 -25.61 -14.32 -7.76
N ALA A 21 -25.56 -14.97 -8.92
CA ALA A 21 -26.48 -14.69 -10.02
C ALA A 21 -27.95 -14.91 -9.62
N GLN A 22 -28.26 -15.98 -8.88
CA GLN A 22 -29.63 -16.30 -8.44
C GLN A 22 -30.19 -15.29 -7.43
N ILE A 23 -29.35 -14.73 -6.55
CA ILE A 23 -29.80 -13.76 -5.52
C ILE A 23 -29.76 -12.30 -6.01
N THR A 24 -29.12 -12.02 -7.14
CA THR A 24 -29.01 -10.66 -7.67
C THR A 24 -30.33 -10.23 -8.27
N THR A 25 -30.99 -9.26 -7.62
CA THR A 25 -32.34 -8.80 -7.97
C THR A 25 -32.37 -7.41 -8.61
N LYS A 26 -31.24 -6.70 -8.60
CA LYS A 26 -31.09 -5.34 -9.13
C LYS A 26 -29.60 -5.05 -9.40
N PRO A 27 -29.27 -3.98 -10.14
CA PRO A 27 -27.89 -3.54 -10.28
C PRO A 27 -27.22 -3.19 -8.95
N TRP A 28 -25.95 -3.58 -8.82
CA TRP A 28 -25.09 -3.30 -7.67
C TRP A 28 -23.73 -2.78 -8.12
N THR A 29 -23.32 -1.64 -7.58
CA THR A 29 -21.96 -1.14 -7.73
C THR A 29 -21.18 -1.38 -6.44
N ILE A 30 -20.18 -2.25 -6.49
CA ILE A 30 -19.37 -2.67 -5.32
C ILE A 30 -17.92 -2.24 -5.54
N MET A 31 -17.30 -1.64 -4.53
CA MET A 31 -15.92 -1.19 -4.61
C MET A 31 -14.98 -2.04 -3.74
N GLU A 32 -13.85 -2.46 -4.29
CA GLU A 32 -12.74 -2.99 -3.48
C GLU A 32 -11.71 -1.90 -3.16
N ILE A 33 -11.01 -2.01 -2.03
CA ILE A 33 -9.99 -1.04 -1.59
C ILE A 33 -8.72 -1.76 -1.17
N CYS A 34 -8.26 -2.69 -2.00
CA CYS A 34 -7.01 -3.40 -1.77
C CYS A 34 -6.41 -3.84 -3.11
N GLY A 35 -5.19 -3.37 -3.43
CA GLY A 35 -4.50 -3.79 -4.64
C GLY A 35 -4.36 -5.32 -4.79
N GLY A 36 -4.33 -6.06 -3.69
CA GLY A 36 -4.36 -7.53 -3.71
C GLY A 36 -5.70 -8.10 -4.19
N GLN A 37 -6.82 -7.47 -3.82
CA GLN A 37 -8.16 -7.82 -4.32
C GLN A 37 -8.29 -7.44 -5.79
N THR A 38 -7.85 -6.23 -6.19
CA THR A 38 -7.75 -5.82 -7.60
C THR A 38 -7.00 -6.87 -8.42
N HIS A 39 -5.83 -7.28 -7.94
CA HIS A 39 -5.01 -8.28 -8.62
C HIS A 39 -5.74 -9.63 -8.72
N SER A 40 -6.40 -10.08 -7.67
CA SER A 40 -7.19 -11.33 -7.70
C SER A 40 -8.37 -11.26 -8.65
N ILE A 41 -9.12 -10.15 -8.67
CA ILE A 41 -10.26 -9.95 -9.56
C ILE A 41 -9.82 -10.08 -11.01
N VAL A 42 -8.80 -9.31 -11.41
CA VAL A 42 -8.30 -9.30 -12.79
C VAL A 42 -7.64 -10.62 -13.16
N LYS A 43 -6.81 -11.19 -12.28
CA LYS A 43 -6.07 -12.43 -12.56
C LYS A 43 -6.99 -13.62 -12.81
N PHE A 44 -8.13 -13.67 -12.11
CA PHE A 44 -9.07 -14.79 -12.20
C PHE A 44 -10.33 -14.47 -13.00
N GLY A 45 -10.43 -13.28 -13.61
CA GLY A 45 -11.61 -12.85 -14.37
C GLY A 45 -12.88 -12.88 -13.52
N ILE A 46 -12.80 -12.47 -12.25
CA ILE A 46 -13.95 -12.52 -11.33
C ILE A 46 -15.07 -11.59 -11.81
N ASP A 47 -14.70 -10.45 -12.39
CA ASP A 47 -15.60 -9.50 -13.04
C ASP A 47 -16.37 -10.13 -14.22
N GLU A 48 -15.72 -10.99 -15.01
CA GLU A 48 -16.39 -11.74 -16.10
C GLU A 48 -17.27 -12.89 -15.58
N LEU A 49 -16.95 -13.43 -14.41
CA LEU A 49 -17.69 -14.53 -13.78
C LEU A 49 -18.98 -14.07 -13.08
N LEU A 50 -19.03 -12.80 -12.66
CA LEU A 50 -20.19 -12.20 -12.00
C LEU A 50 -21.30 -11.84 -13.01
N PRO A 51 -22.57 -11.80 -12.57
CA PRO A 51 -23.67 -11.32 -13.41
C PRO A 51 -23.47 -9.85 -13.82
N GLN A 52 -23.95 -9.47 -15.02
CA GLN A 52 -23.75 -8.13 -15.60
C GLN A 52 -24.34 -6.99 -14.76
N GLU A 53 -25.30 -7.30 -13.89
CA GLU A 53 -25.88 -6.38 -12.93
C GLU A 53 -24.90 -5.96 -11.82
N ILE A 54 -23.79 -6.69 -11.63
CA ILE A 54 -22.77 -6.36 -10.64
C ILE A 54 -21.59 -5.67 -11.31
N GLU A 55 -21.41 -4.39 -11.00
CA GLU A 55 -20.25 -3.60 -11.38
C GLU A 55 -19.22 -3.59 -10.24
N LEU A 56 -17.99 -4.02 -10.53
CA LEU A 56 -16.86 -3.89 -9.62
C LEU A 56 -16.07 -2.60 -9.92
N ILE A 57 -15.90 -1.75 -8.91
CA ILE A 57 -15.07 -0.54 -8.99
C ILE A 57 -13.77 -0.75 -8.20
N HIS A 58 -12.66 -0.32 -8.78
CA HIS A 58 -11.35 -0.32 -8.13
C HIS A 58 -11.14 0.98 -7.36
N GLY A 59 -11.13 0.87 -6.03
CA GLY A 59 -10.94 2.00 -5.13
C GLY A 59 -9.46 2.33 -4.90
N PRO A 60 -9.18 3.31 -4.01
CA PRO A 60 -7.83 3.76 -3.68
C PRO A 60 -7.07 2.76 -2.77
N GLY A 61 -6.93 1.51 -3.21
CA GLY A 61 -6.34 0.40 -2.44
C GLY A 61 -4.82 0.25 -2.53
N CYS A 62 -4.12 1.25 -3.05
CA CYS A 62 -2.67 1.24 -3.27
C CYS A 62 -2.01 2.42 -2.53
N PRO A 63 -1.29 2.19 -1.42
CA PRO A 63 -0.71 3.29 -0.62
C PRO A 63 0.35 4.09 -1.39
N VAL A 64 1.13 3.42 -2.24
CA VAL A 64 2.11 4.01 -3.16
C VAL A 64 1.42 5.02 -4.09
N CYS A 65 0.30 4.61 -4.68
CA CYS A 65 -0.42 5.36 -5.70
C CYS A 65 -1.12 6.61 -5.13
N VAL A 66 -1.51 6.56 -3.85
CA VAL A 66 -2.17 7.68 -3.15
C VAL A 66 -1.19 8.53 -2.33
N THR A 67 0.11 8.29 -2.43
CA THR A 67 1.12 9.10 -1.76
C THR A 67 1.11 10.52 -2.34
N PRO A 68 0.96 11.57 -1.52
CA PRO A 68 0.95 12.95 -2.00
C PRO A 68 2.25 13.32 -2.72
N ILE A 69 2.14 14.00 -3.85
CA ILE A 69 3.30 14.42 -4.66
C ILE A 69 4.27 15.28 -3.86
N GLU A 70 3.77 16.08 -2.92
CA GLU A 70 4.57 16.93 -2.04
C GLU A 70 5.47 16.10 -1.11
N LEU A 71 5.03 14.91 -0.70
CA LEU A 71 5.85 13.98 0.09
C LEU A 71 6.89 13.26 -0.77
N ILE A 72 6.55 12.93 -2.02
CA ILE A 72 7.50 12.38 -2.99
C ILE A 72 8.61 13.39 -3.28
N ASP A 73 8.26 14.67 -3.50
CA ASP A 73 9.24 15.73 -3.73
C ASP A 73 10.16 15.93 -2.51
N LYS A 74 9.61 15.87 -1.29
CA LYS A 74 10.43 15.89 -0.06
C LYS A 74 11.34 14.67 0.04
N ALA A 75 10.85 13.47 -0.28
CA ALA A 75 11.66 12.25 -0.32
C ALA A 75 12.84 12.40 -1.29
N ILE A 76 12.58 12.92 -2.49
CA ILE A 76 13.59 13.18 -3.51
C ILE A 76 14.61 14.22 -3.06
N ALA A 77 14.15 15.30 -2.41
CA ALA A 77 15.03 16.33 -1.87
C ALA A 77 15.97 15.76 -0.79
N LEU A 78 15.44 14.97 0.16
CA LEU A 78 16.22 14.29 1.19
C LEU A 78 17.22 13.31 0.58
N ALA A 79 16.78 12.48 -0.38
CA ALA A 79 17.63 11.51 -1.05
C ALA A 79 18.75 12.14 -1.90
N SER A 80 18.65 13.45 -2.20
CA SER A 80 19.68 14.22 -2.91
C SER A 80 20.71 14.85 -1.96
N LEU A 81 20.51 14.79 -0.64
CA LEU A 81 21.43 15.40 0.34
C LEU A 81 22.71 14.56 0.50
N PRO A 82 23.90 15.17 0.44
CA PRO A 82 25.15 14.49 0.74
C PRO A 82 25.19 13.96 2.18
N GLY A 83 25.75 12.78 2.38
CA GLY A 83 25.90 12.17 3.72
C GLY A 83 24.64 11.53 4.29
N LEU A 84 23.53 11.53 3.55
CA LEU A 84 22.28 10.87 3.93
C LEU A 84 22.15 9.52 3.21
N ILE A 85 21.66 8.50 3.93
CA ILE A 85 21.21 7.23 3.35
C ILE A 85 19.69 7.24 3.35
N PHE A 86 19.09 7.15 2.15
CA PHE A 86 17.64 7.20 2.01
C PHE A 86 17.09 5.79 1.77
N CYS A 87 16.25 5.30 2.67
CA CYS A 87 15.65 3.98 2.60
C CYS A 87 14.20 4.06 2.12
N SER A 88 13.84 3.24 1.14
CA SER A 88 12.49 3.17 0.59
C SER A 88 12.15 1.77 0.11
N PHE A 89 10.87 1.44 0.03
CA PHE A 89 10.40 0.26 -0.70
C PHE A 89 10.68 0.41 -2.21
N GLY A 90 10.85 -0.72 -2.90
CA GLY A 90 11.30 -0.76 -4.28
C GLY A 90 10.29 -0.22 -5.30
N ASP A 91 9.00 -0.35 -5.02
CA ASP A 91 7.89 0.18 -5.81
C ASP A 91 7.87 1.72 -5.81
N MET A 92 8.18 2.35 -4.67
CA MET A 92 8.26 3.80 -4.53
C MET A 92 9.35 4.45 -5.38
N LEU A 93 10.38 3.70 -5.81
CA LEU A 93 11.51 4.29 -6.54
C LEU A 93 11.11 4.90 -7.89
N ARG A 94 10.06 4.37 -8.52
CA ARG A 94 9.60 4.77 -9.87
C ARG A 94 8.42 5.73 -9.83
N VAL A 95 7.93 6.11 -8.64
CA VAL A 95 6.80 7.01 -8.53
C VAL A 95 7.29 8.43 -8.87
N PRO A 96 6.69 9.11 -9.87
CA PRO A 96 7.12 10.43 -10.27
C PRO A 96 6.79 11.46 -9.19
N GLY A 97 7.79 12.27 -8.82
CA GLY A 97 7.56 13.57 -8.22
C GLY A 97 7.28 14.63 -9.29
N THR A 98 7.35 15.90 -8.92
CA THR A 98 7.08 17.02 -9.84
C THR A 98 8.10 17.11 -10.98
N GLN A 99 9.37 16.80 -10.71
CA GLN A 99 10.46 16.95 -11.70
C GLN A 99 11.21 15.65 -12.03
N LYS A 100 11.31 14.72 -11.07
CA LYS A 100 12.06 13.47 -11.20
C LYS A 100 11.49 12.43 -10.24
N ASP A 101 12.08 11.24 -10.24
CA ASP A 101 11.77 10.17 -9.29
C ASP A 101 13.00 9.81 -8.43
N LEU A 102 12.79 8.92 -7.46
CA LEU A 102 13.86 8.42 -6.59
C LEU A 102 14.86 7.55 -7.38
N LEU A 103 14.42 6.81 -8.39
CA LEU A 103 15.30 5.99 -9.23
C LEU A 103 16.34 6.84 -9.97
N SER A 104 15.90 7.94 -10.57
CA SER A 104 16.75 8.92 -11.24
C SER A 104 17.65 9.64 -10.24
N THR A 105 17.15 9.93 -9.04
CA THR A 105 17.97 10.50 -7.96
C THR A 105 19.10 9.55 -7.54
N LYS A 106 18.82 8.24 -7.47
CA LYS A 106 19.83 7.21 -7.22
C LYS A 106 20.86 7.15 -8.34
N ALA A 107 20.41 7.19 -9.60
CA ALA A 107 21.30 7.21 -10.77
C ALA A 107 22.23 8.44 -10.79
N ASN A 108 21.77 9.57 -10.21
CA ASN A 108 22.54 10.80 -10.07
C ASN A 108 23.42 10.84 -8.79
N GLY A 109 23.63 9.72 -8.11
CA GLY A 109 24.57 9.60 -6.99
C GLY A 109 23.96 9.69 -5.59
N GLY A 110 22.64 9.77 -5.45
CA GLY A 110 21.98 9.63 -4.14
C GLY A 110 22.15 8.22 -3.55
N ASP A 111 22.52 8.12 -2.27
CA ASP A 111 22.65 6.84 -1.54
C ASP A 111 21.25 6.33 -1.15
N ILE A 112 20.51 5.82 -2.13
CA ILE A 112 19.18 5.23 -1.93
C ILE A 112 19.29 3.72 -1.78
N ARG A 113 18.78 3.18 -0.67
CA ARG A 113 18.76 1.74 -0.38
C ARG A 113 17.33 1.20 -0.40
N ILE A 114 17.13 0.14 -1.19
CA ILE A 114 15.86 -0.56 -1.22
C ILE A 114 15.79 -1.46 0.01
N VAL A 115 14.70 -1.36 0.76
CA VAL A 115 14.43 -2.18 1.94
C VAL A 115 13.15 -2.98 1.76
N TYR A 116 13.03 -4.12 2.44
CA TYR A 116 11.81 -4.94 2.44
C TYR A 116 11.05 -4.82 3.76
N SER A 117 11.71 -4.33 4.81
CA SER A 117 11.12 -4.03 6.10
C SER A 117 11.63 -2.68 6.63
N PRO A 118 10.80 -1.92 7.37
CA PRO A 118 11.28 -0.76 8.13
C PRO A 118 12.45 -1.08 9.07
N LEU A 119 12.55 -2.34 9.54
CA LEU A 119 13.65 -2.79 10.42
C LEU A 119 15.00 -2.88 9.70
N ASP A 120 15.00 -3.06 8.37
CA ASP A 120 16.24 -3.04 7.60
C ASP A 120 16.86 -1.64 7.63
N ALA A 121 16.04 -0.58 7.64
CA ALA A 121 16.52 0.79 7.75
C ALA A 121 17.12 1.08 9.15
N VAL A 122 16.56 0.49 10.21
CA VAL A 122 17.13 0.56 11.57
C VAL A 122 18.51 -0.12 11.60
N LYS A 123 18.63 -1.30 10.99
CA LYS A 123 19.92 -2.01 10.87
C LYS A 123 20.94 -1.17 10.10
N ILE A 124 20.53 -0.58 8.97
CA ILE A 124 21.37 0.32 8.17
C ILE A 124 21.84 1.51 9.01
N ALA A 125 20.99 2.10 9.85
CA ALA A 125 21.36 3.20 10.75
C ALA A 125 22.41 2.77 11.78
N ALA A 126 22.26 1.61 12.40
CA ALA A 126 23.23 1.07 13.35
C ALA A 126 24.60 0.79 12.70
N GLU A 127 24.60 0.32 11.45
CA GLU A 127 25.83 0.03 10.69
C GLU A 127 26.51 1.29 10.13
N ASN A 128 25.84 2.44 10.11
CA ASN A 128 26.33 3.68 9.51
C ASN A 128 26.19 4.87 10.48
N PRO A 129 26.85 4.85 11.66
CA PRO A 129 26.61 5.82 12.74
C PRO A 129 27.00 7.26 12.39
N THR A 130 27.79 7.48 11.34
CA THR A 130 28.24 8.81 10.88
C THR A 130 27.31 9.43 9.83
N LYS A 131 26.29 8.70 9.37
CA LYS A 131 25.35 9.16 8.35
C LYS A 131 23.94 9.20 8.92
N GLU A 132 23.16 10.20 8.49
CA GLU A 132 21.72 10.24 8.75
C GLU A 132 21.04 9.19 7.86
N VAL A 133 20.16 8.38 8.45
CA VAL A 133 19.38 7.36 7.74
C VAL A 133 17.92 7.72 7.84
N VAL A 134 17.30 8.00 6.69
CA VAL A 134 15.89 8.35 6.61
C VAL A 134 15.12 7.23 5.94
N PHE A 135 14.10 6.69 6.61
CA PHE A 135 13.16 5.76 6.00
C PHE A 135 11.89 6.47 5.53
N PHE A 136 11.51 6.24 4.28
CA PHE A 136 10.25 6.72 3.71
C PHE A 136 9.11 5.75 4.02
N ALA A 137 8.34 6.05 5.05
CA ALA A 137 7.23 5.22 5.51
C ALA A 137 5.95 5.52 4.73
N VAL A 138 5.73 4.75 3.67
CA VAL A 138 4.49 4.72 2.88
C VAL A 138 3.73 3.45 3.22
N GLY A 139 2.42 3.56 3.37
CA GLY A 139 1.58 2.38 3.55
C GLY A 139 0.29 2.66 4.33
N PHE A 140 -0.58 1.65 4.36
CA PHE A 140 -1.81 1.67 5.15
C PHE A 140 -1.58 1.07 6.55
N GLU A 141 -2.67 0.81 7.28
CA GLU A 141 -2.70 0.23 8.61
C GLU A 141 -1.87 -1.06 8.70
N THR A 142 -1.80 -1.84 7.62
CA THR A 142 -1.01 -3.09 7.54
C THR A 142 0.48 -2.89 7.72
N THR A 143 1.00 -1.73 7.31
CA THR A 143 2.43 -1.41 7.36
C THR A 143 2.81 -0.64 8.61
N THR A 144 1.85 0.08 9.21
CA THR A 144 2.09 0.97 10.34
C THR A 144 2.65 0.26 11.57
N PRO A 145 2.24 -0.98 11.94
CA PRO A 145 2.85 -1.72 13.05
C PRO A 145 4.35 -1.97 12.87
N ALA A 146 4.80 -2.34 11.66
CA ALA A 146 6.21 -2.57 11.39
C ALA A 146 7.02 -1.26 11.43
N THR A 147 6.44 -0.17 10.93
CA THR A 147 6.98 1.19 11.08
C THR A 147 7.12 1.58 12.55
N ALA A 148 6.08 1.37 13.36
CA ALA A 148 6.12 1.67 14.78
C ALA A 148 7.18 0.84 15.52
N MET A 149 7.34 -0.44 15.14
CA MET A 149 8.38 -1.30 15.66
C MET A 149 9.79 -0.78 15.31
N ALA A 150 10.00 -0.22 14.12
CA ALA A 150 11.28 0.39 13.74
C ALA A 150 11.63 1.58 14.63
N VAL A 151 10.67 2.49 14.89
CA VAL A 151 10.86 3.60 15.83
C VAL A 151 11.18 3.09 17.24
N TYR A 152 10.42 2.09 17.70
CA TYR A 152 10.63 1.47 19.01
C TYR A 152 12.04 0.86 19.14
N GLN A 153 12.48 0.10 18.15
CA GLN A 153 13.81 -0.52 18.17
C GLN A 153 14.94 0.50 18.05
N ALA A 154 14.80 1.52 17.19
CA ALA A 154 15.78 2.60 17.09
C ALA A 154 15.96 3.32 18.44
N LYS A 155 14.86 3.56 19.17
CA LYS A 155 14.89 4.12 20.52
C LYS A 155 15.58 3.18 21.52
N GLN A 156 15.26 1.88 21.51
CA GLN A 156 15.87 0.90 22.40
C GLN A 156 17.39 0.75 22.18
N GLN A 157 17.83 0.90 20.92
CA GLN A 157 19.25 0.89 20.55
C GLN A 157 19.93 2.26 20.71
N ASN A 158 19.18 3.28 21.15
CA ASN A 158 19.64 4.66 21.29
C ASN A 158 20.25 5.26 20.01
N LEU A 159 19.75 4.86 18.84
CA LEU A 159 20.18 5.39 17.55
C LEU A 159 19.76 6.86 17.44
N LYS A 160 20.72 7.74 17.15
CA LYS A 160 20.50 9.18 17.00
C LYS A 160 20.42 9.64 15.55
N ASN A 161 20.72 8.75 14.62
CA ASN A 161 20.84 8.99 13.19
C ASN A 161 19.74 8.28 12.38
N PHE A 162 18.63 7.92 13.02
CA PHE A 162 17.49 7.27 12.37
C PHE A 162 16.28 8.19 12.42
N SER A 163 15.80 8.58 11.23
CA SER A 163 14.65 9.45 11.03
C SER A 163 13.66 8.83 10.06
N MET A 164 12.42 9.34 10.05
CA MET A 164 11.37 8.85 9.17
C MET A 164 10.63 10.00 8.49
N LEU A 165 10.44 9.87 7.18
CA LEU A 165 9.46 10.65 6.45
C LEU A 165 8.17 9.83 6.39
N VAL A 166 7.12 10.26 7.10
CA VAL A 166 5.89 9.48 7.25
C VAL A 166 4.83 9.95 6.26
N SER A 167 4.29 9.01 5.49
CA SER A 167 3.19 9.15 4.55
C SER A 167 2.19 8.00 4.69
N HIS A 168 1.88 7.63 5.94
CA HIS A 168 0.84 6.65 6.21
C HIS A 168 -0.55 7.23 5.96
N VAL A 169 -1.44 6.41 5.40
CA VAL A 169 -2.82 6.78 5.05
C VAL A 169 -3.76 5.77 5.69
N LEU A 170 -4.94 6.22 6.11
CA LEU A 170 -5.97 5.37 6.69
C LEU A 170 -7.04 5.04 5.63
N VAL A 171 -7.47 3.78 5.59
CA VAL A 171 -8.50 3.29 4.67
C VAL A 171 -9.91 3.73 5.09
N PRO A 172 -10.34 3.64 6.37
CA PRO A 172 -11.70 4.04 6.75
C PRO A 172 -12.05 5.51 6.42
N PRO A 173 -11.18 6.50 6.67
CA PRO A 173 -11.45 7.89 6.26
C PRO A 173 -11.55 8.05 4.73
N ALA A 174 -10.81 7.25 3.95
CA ALA A 174 -10.94 7.25 2.49
C ALA A 174 -12.31 6.69 2.06
N ILE A 175 -12.81 5.65 2.73
CA ILE A 175 -14.16 5.11 2.52
C ILE A 175 -15.22 6.16 2.85
N GLU A 176 -15.11 6.81 4.01
CA GLU A 176 -16.04 7.85 4.46
C GLU A 176 -16.10 9.03 3.47
N ALA A 177 -14.94 9.46 2.96
CA ALA A 177 -14.86 10.52 1.95
C ALA A 177 -15.56 10.11 0.63
N LEU A 178 -15.39 8.87 0.19
CA LEU A 178 -16.06 8.34 -1.01
C LEU A 178 -17.58 8.20 -0.82
N LEU A 179 -18.03 7.79 0.37
CA LEU A 179 -19.45 7.70 0.72
C LEU A 179 -20.11 9.07 0.86
N SER A 180 -19.36 10.07 1.31
CA SER A 180 -19.86 11.44 1.48
C SER A 180 -19.91 12.23 0.17
N ALA A 181 -19.36 11.70 -0.93
CA ALA A 181 -19.35 12.36 -2.22
C ALA A 181 -20.79 12.43 -2.80
N PRO A 182 -21.25 13.61 -3.26
CA PRO A 182 -22.64 13.82 -3.67
C PRO A 182 -23.10 12.93 -4.83
N ASN A 183 -22.16 12.46 -5.66
CA ASN A 183 -22.41 11.63 -6.83
C ASN A 183 -21.88 10.19 -6.65
N THR A 184 -21.73 9.73 -5.41
CA THR A 184 -21.26 8.36 -5.17
C THR A 184 -22.28 7.34 -5.68
N ARG A 185 -21.80 6.40 -6.50
CA ARG A 185 -22.59 5.26 -6.97
C ARG A 185 -22.33 4.00 -6.14
N VAL A 186 -21.35 4.03 -5.23
CA VAL A 186 -20.91 2.84 -4.49
C VAL A 186 -22.00 2.42 -3.50
N GLN A 187 -22.43 1.17 -3.60
CA GLN A 187 -23.49 0.57 -2.77
C GLN A 187 -22.94 -0.43 -1.74
N GLY A 188 -21.66 -0.81 -1.85
CA GLY A 188 -21.01 -1.74 -0.93
C GLY A 188 -19.50 -1.77 -1.13
N PHE A 189 -18.79 -2.25 -0.13
CA PHE A 189 -17.33 -2.37 -0.16
C PHE A 189 -16.86 -3.80 0.10
N LEU A 190 -15.87 -4.24 -0.67
CA LEU A 190 -15.02 -5.37 -0.30
C LEU A 190 -13.89 -4.82 0.57
N ALA A 191 -14.02 -5.00 1.89
CA ALA A 191 -13.05 -4.50 2.84
C ALA A 191 -11.67 -5.15 2.66
N ALA A 192 -10.61 -4.40 2.91
CA ALA A 192 -9.25 -4.87 2.78
C ALA A 192 -8.89 -5.82 3.94
N GLY A 193 -8.89 -7.13 3.69
CA GLY A 193 -8.73 -8.14 4.73
C GLY A 193 -7.51 -7.94 5.65
N HIS A 194 -6.33 -7.61 5.09
CA HIS A 194 -5.15 -7.35 5.92
C HIS A 194 -5.28 -6.08 6.78
N VAL A 195 -5.97 -5.04 6.29
CA VAL A 195 -6.25 -3.84 7.07
C VAL A 195 -7.17 -4.19 8.24
N CYS A 196 -8.25 -4.95 7.99
CA CYS A 196 -9.16 -5.45 9.02
C CYS A 196 -8.50 -6.40 10.03
N THR A 197 -7.34 -6.98 9.73
CA THR A 197 -6.58 -7.75 10.73
C THR A 197 -5.92 -6.84 11.77
N VAL A 198 -5.66 -5.57 11.42
CA VAL A 198 -5.00 -4.59 12.30
C VAL A 198 -6.02 -3.79 13.11
N MET A 199 -7.19 -3.49 12.54
CA MET A 199 -8.22 -2.63 13.12
C MET A 199 -9.57 -3.32 13.30
#